data_AF-A0A3G8Y1M4-F1
#
_entry.id   AF-A0A3G8Y1M4-F1
#
_cell.length_a   1.000
_cell.length_b   1.000
_cell.length_c   1.000
_cell.angle_alpha   90.00
_cell.angle_beta   90.00
_cell.angle_gamma   90.00
#
_symmetry.space_group_name_H-M   'P 1'
#
loop_
_entity.id
_entity.type
_entity.pdbx_description
1 polymer ?
#
loop_
_entity_poly.entity_id
_entity_poly.type
_entity_poly.pdbx_seq_one_letter_code
_entity_poly.pdbx_strand_id
1 'polypeptide(L)'
;MFLKDFCNSVYILTFAKNYLLVRIVEQNDWVVFIITGCILLYVFMLLYLHRDSSVKVFLMQKFADSSNNFLSWVIVGLVFILLLAVVISQAVPIVPQKVRDIQLFGYELNKFGFTFLALLSFYGLKSLLSYLFYAGTGTLKSWSYFQFTASKFYFTVSLLLMLLCFYQYFYEFDVLKLFDFYFIGFIVLFLFKIMVYLLSPQHILPHQWYYKFLYICTLQIAPTIALWKLLFL
;
A
#
# COMPACT_ATOMS: atom_id res chain seq x y z
N MET A 1 23.91 23.54 -29.53
CA MET A 1 24.08 22.17 -29.00
C MET A 1 22.75 21.45 -28.72
N PHE A 2 21.60 22.13 -28.76
CA PHE A 2 20.26 21.56 -28.48
C PHE A 2 19.54 20.93 -29.69
N LEU A 3 20.03 21.14 -30.92
CA LEU A 3 19.39 20.65 -32.16
C LEU A 3 19.87 19.26 -32.59
N LYS A 4 20.96 18.76 -32.02
CA LYS A 4 21.53 17.44 -32.38
C LYS A 4 20.81 16.28 -31.66
N ASP A 5 20.28 16.54 -30.47
CA ASP A 5 19.53 15.55 -29.68
C ASP A 5 18.13 15.26 -30.24
N PHE A 6 17.50 16.24 -30.90
CA PHE A 6 16.20 16.05 -31.55
C PHE A 6 16.29 15.10 -32.76
N CYS A 7 17.41 15.12 -33.49
CA CYS A 7 17.62 14.26 -34.65
C CYS A 7 17.85 12.79 -34.24
N ASN A 8 18.52 12.54 -33.11
CA ASN A 8 18.67 11.19 -32.55
C ASN A 8 17.34 10.59 -32.05
N SER A 9 16.41 11.42 -31.57
CA SER A 9 15.08 10.96 -31.14
C SER A 9 14.24 10.44 -32.31
N VAL A 10 14.36 11.05 -33.50
CA VAL A 10 13.67 10.60 -34.71
C VAL A 10 14.20 9.24 -35.18
N TYR A 11 15.52 9.01 -35.16
CA TYR A 11 16.09 7.71 -35.54
C TYR A 11 15.69 6.57 -34.60
N ILE A 12 15.52 6.84 -33.29
CA ILE A 12 15.03 5.84 -32.32
C ILE A 12 13.56 5.49 -32.61
N LEU A 13 12.73 6.48 -32.97
CA LEU A 13 11.33 6.26 -33.35
C LEU A 13 11.20 5.47 -34.67
N THR A 14 12.08 5.70 -35.66
CA THR A 14 12.10 4.89 -36.89
C THR A 14 12.59 3.47 -36.64
N PHE A 15 13.55 3.28 -35.72
CA PHE A 15 14.07 1.96 -35.34
C PHE A 15 13.00 1.11 -34.64
N ALA A 16 12.18 1.72 -33.77
CA ALA A 16 11.06 1.04 -33.11
C ALA A 16 9.96 0.57 -34.07
N LYS A 17 9.81 1.21 -35.24
CA LYS A 17 8.77 0.86 -36.23
C LYS A 17 9.10 -0.41 -37.03
N ASN A 18 10.38 -0.78 -37.12
CA ASN A 18 10.85 -1.95 -37.88
C ASN A 18 10.90 -3.26 -37.07
N TYR A 19 10.80 -3.17 -35.74
CA TYR A 19 10.51 -4.35 -34.95
C TYR A 19 9.00 -4.51 -34.90
N LEU A 20 8.49 -5.61 -35.46
CA LEU A 20 7.21 -6.18 -35.07
C LEU A 20 7.30 -6.51 -33.57
N LEU A 21 7.18 -5.49 -32.73
CA LEU A 21 6.82 -5.64 -31.34
C LEU A 21 5.42 -6.21 -31.37
N VAL A 22 5.34 -7.55 -31.44
CA VAL A 22 4.16 -8.28 -31.04
C VAL A 22 3.84 -7.72 -29.66
N ARG A 23 2.77 -6.92 -29.56
CA ARG A 23 2.23 -6.46 -28.29
C ARG A 23 1.93 -7.75 -27.54
N ILE A 24 2.83 -8.19 -26.66
CA ILE A 24 2.52 -9.24 -25.71
C ILE A 24 1.36 -8.65 -24.95
N VAL A 25 0.16 -9.16 -25.18
CA VAL A 25 -1.03 -8.73 -24.47
C VAL A 25 -0.73 -9.07 -23.02
N GLU A 26 -0.36 -8.07 -22.20
CA GLU A 26 -0.21 -8.27 -20.76
C GLU A 26 -1.57 -8.78 -20.28
N GLN A 27 -1.60 -10.05 -19.92
CA GLN A 27 -2.82 -10.69 -19.49
C GLN A 27 -3.14 -10.18 -18.09
N ASN A 28 -3.97 -9.14 -17.99
CA ASN A 28 -4.31 -8.46 -16.74
C ASN A 28 -5.28 -9.26 -15.85
N ASP A 29 -5.63 -10.48 -16.26
CA ASP A 29 -6.58 -11.36 -15.55
C ASP A 29 -6.14 -11.64 -14.10
N TRP A 30 -4.83 -11.67 -13.82
CA TRP A 30 -4.31 -11.84 -12.46
C TRP A 30 -4.76 -10.73 -11.50
N VAL A 31 -4.96 -9.51 -11.98
CA VAL A 31 -5.45 -8.38 -11.17
C VAL A 31 -6.90 -8.61 -10.76
N VAL A 32 -7.73 -9.16 -11.66
CA VAL A 32 -9.12 -9.52 -11.36
C VAL A 32 -9.18 -10.58 -10.27
N PHE A 33 -8.30 -11.60 -10.33
CA PHE A 33 -8.21 -12.61 -9.29
C PHE A 33 -7.81 -12.02 -7.93
N ILE A 34 -6.86 -11.07 -7.91
CA ILE A 34 -6.48 -10.38 -6.67
C ILE A 34 -7.64 -9.56 -6.10
N ILE A 35 -8.30 -8.73 -6.92
CA ILE A 35 -9.42 -7.90 -6.47
C ILE A 35 -10.55 -8.79 -5.95
N THR A 36 -10.90 -9.85 -6.67
CA THR A 36 -11.93 -10.80 -6.25
C THR A 36 -11.56 -11.47 -4.92
N GLY A 37 -10.31 -11.91 -4.76
CA GLY A 37 -9.80 -12.45 -3.50
C GLY A 37 -9.87 -11.45 -2.34
N CYS A 38 -9.55 -10.18 -2.58
CA CYS A 38 -9.65 -9.10 -1.59
C CYS A 38 -11.10 -8.88 -1.14
N ILE A 39 -12.06 -8.88 -2.09
CA ILE A 39 -13.48 -8.76 -1.80
C ILE A 39 -13.95 -9.95 -0.95
N LEU A 40 -13.58 -11.17 -1.32
CA LEU A 40 -13.94 -12.38 -0.56
C LEU A 40 -13.38 -12.34 0.87
N LEU A 41 -12.13 -11.88 1.06
CA LEU A 41 -11.55 -11.70 2.39
C LEU A 41 -12.31 -10.67 3.23
N TYR A 42 -12.79 -9.57 2.63
CA TYR A 42 -13.62 -8.60 3.34
C TYR A 42 -15.01 -9.11 3.66
N VAL A 43 -15.64 -9.87 2.76
CA VAL A 43 -16.91 -10.54 3.04
C VAL A 43 -16.72 -11.52 4.21
N PHE A 44 -15.66 -12.34 4.18
CA PHE A 44 -15.32 -13.24 5.28
C PHE A 44 -15.13 -12.50 6.61
N MET A 45 -14.37 -11.40 6.61
CA MET A 45 -14.16 -10.58 7.80
C MET A 45 -15.48 -10.01 8.35
N LEU A 46 -16.36 -9.51 7.48
CA LEU A 46 -17.62 -8.88 7.92
C LEU A 46 -18.63 -9.90 8.46
N LEU A 47 -18.78 -11.04 7.79
CA LEU A 47 -19.71 -12.10 8.20
C LEU A 47 -19.21 -12.81 9.48
N TYR A 48 -17.99 -13.33 9.46
CA TYR A 48 -17.49 -14.20 10.53
C TYR A 48 -16.89 -13.44 11.71
N LEU A 49 -16.04 -12.43 11.48
CA LEU A 49 -15.35 -11.72 12.57
C LEU A 49 -16.24 -10.65 13.23
N HIS A 50 -17.11 -10.03 12.44
CA HIS A 50 -17.99 -8.94 12.86
C HIS A 50 -19.48 -9.32 12.95
N ARG A 51 -19.82 -10.62 12.88
CA ARG A 51 -21.18 -11.16 13.09
C ARG A 51 -22.21 -10.54 12.15
N ASP A 52 -22.02 -10.74 10.85
CA ASP A 52 -22.90 -10.24 9.79
C ASP A 52 -23.07 -8.71 9.79
N SER A 53 -21.98 -8.00 10.13
CA SER A 53 -21.97 -6.54 10.11
C SER A 53 -21.91 -6.01 8.68
N SER A 54 -22.70 -4.97 8.39
CA SER A 54 -22.58 -4.24 7.13
C SER A 54 -21.35 -3.31 7.12
N VAL A 55 -20.86 -2.95 5.93
CA VAL A 55 -19.74 -2.01 5.75
C VAL A 55 -19.96 -0.70 6.52
N LYS A 56 -21.18 -0.13 6.44
CA LYS A 56 -21.52 1.11 7.15
C LYS A 56 -21.46 0.93 8.67
N VAL A 57 -21.96 -0.19 9.17
CA VAL A 57 -21.96 -0.50 10.60
C VAL A 57 -20.52 -0.68 11.09
N PHE A 58 -19.68 -1.43 10.37
CA PHE A 58 -18.26 -1.58 10.68
C PHE A 58 -17.51 -0.24 10.78
N LEU A 59 -17.72 0.66 9.81
CA LEU A 59 -17.07 1.97 9.80
C LEU A 59 -17.51 2.87 10.97
N MET A 60 -18.79 2.82 11.34
CA MET A 60 -19.36 3.65 12.42
C MET A 60 -19.27 3.01 13.82
N GLN A 61 -18.84 1.74 13.91
CA GLN A 61 -18.76 0.99 15.16
C GLN A 61 -17.89 1.68 16.21
N LYS A 62 -18.25 1.63 17.49
CA LYS A 62 -17.37 2.08 18.57
C LYS A 62 -16.44 0.94 18.99
N PHE A 63 -15.28 1.27 19.56
CA PHE A 63 -14.31 0.25 20.00
C PHE A 63 -14.90 -0.72 21.04
N ALA A 64 -15.80 -0.25 21.91
CA ALA A 64 -16.40 -1.11 22.94
C ALA A 64 -17.24 -2.26 22.37
N ASP A 65 -17.81 -2.05 21.18
CA ASP A 65 -18.68 -3.02 20.52
C ASP A 65 -17.89 -3.93 19.57
N SER A 66 -16.58 -3.71 19.41
CA SER A 66 -15.78 -4.36 18.38
C SER A 66 -15.09 -5.63 18.88
N SER A 67 -15.32 -6.73 18.15
CA SER A 67 -14.74 -8.05 18.40
C SER A 67 -13.61 -8.34 17.41
N ASN A 68 -12.64 -9.16 17.82
CA ASN A 68 -11.58 -9.68 16.95
C ASN A 68 -10.72 -8.60 16.26
N ASN A 69 -10.54 -7.44 16.90
CA ASN A 69 -9.82 -6.28 16.35
C ASN A 69 -8.43 -6.62 15.80
N PHE A 70 -7.69 -7.51 16.47
CA PHE A 70 -6.37 -7.93 16.01
C PHE A 70 -6.44 -8.68 14.66
N LEU A 71 -7.35 -9.63 14.54
CA LEU A 71 -7.49 -10.46 13.34
C LEU A 71 -8.04 -9.63 12.17
N SER A 72 -9.03 -8.76 12.43
CA SER A 72 -9.54 -7.81 11.44
C SER A 72 -8.43 -6.86 10.96
N TRP A 73 -7.58 -6.38 11.87
CA TRP A 73 -6.44 -5.54 11.54
C TRP A 73 -5.42 -6.26 10.64
N VAL A 74 -5.13 -7.54 10.89
CA VAL A 74 -4.24 -8.36 10.04
C VAL A 74 -4.84 -8.53 8.64
N ILE A 75 -6.12 -8.92 8.54
CA ILE A 75 -6.79 -9.14 7.24
C ILE A 75 -6.81 -7.84 6.44
N VAL A 76 -7.25 -6.74 7.05
CA VAL A 76 -7.30 -5.44 6.38
C VAL A 76 -5.91 -4.97 5.96
N GLY A 77 -4.91 -5.15 6.82
CA GLY A 77 -3.52 -4.82 6.53
C GLY A 77 -2.99 -5.60 5.32
N LEU A 78 -3.22 -6.90 5.25
CA LEU A 78 -2.81 -7.75 4.12
C LEU A 78 -3.50 -7.34 2.82
N VAL A 79 -4.82 -7.12 2.84
CA VAL A 79 -5.57 -6.67 1.66
C VAL A 79 -5.06 -5.31 1.17
N PHE A 80 -4.80 -4.37 2.09
CA PHE A 80 -4.23 -3.08 1.75
C PHE A 80 -2.84 -3.21 1.11
N ILE A 81 -1.95 -4.03 1.69
CA ILE A 81 -0.60 -4.26 1.15
C ILE A 81 -0.67 -4.90 -0.24
N LEU A 82 -1.56 -5.88 -0.45
CA LEU A 82 -1.75 -6.53 -1.75
C LEU A 82 -2.18 -5.52 -2.82
N LEU A 83 -3.23 -4.73 -2.55
CA LEU A 83 -3.74 -3.75 -3.51
C LEU A 83 -2.72 -2.64 -3.77
N LEU A 84 -2.02 -2.19 -2.72
CA LEU A 84 -0.96 -1.21 -2.85
C LEU A 84 0.19 -1.74 -3.72
N ALA A 85 0.56 -3.01 -3.56
CA ALA A 85 1.58 -3.65 -4.39
C ALA A 85 1.15 -3.71 -5.86
N VAL A 86 -0.12 -4.03 -6.15
CA VAL A 86 -0.66 -4.00 -7.52
C VAL A 86 -0.46 -2.62 -8.15
N VAL A 87 -0.92 -1.55 -7.49
CA VAL A 87 -0.82 -0.17 -8.01
C VAL A 87 0.62 0.25 -8.25
N ILE A 88 1.51 0.00 -7.28
CA ILE A 88 2.91 0.43 -7.34
C ILE A 88 3.71 -0.41 -8.33
N SER A 89 3.36 -1.69 -8.55
CA SER A 89 4.16 -2.61 -9.38
C SER A 89 4.38 -2.14 -10.82
N GLN A 90 3.43 -1.41 -11.41
CA GLN A 90 3.59 -0.81 -12.74
C GLN A 90 4.57 0.38 -12.76
N ALA A 91 4.64 1.12 -11.65
CA ALA A 91 5.50 2.29 -11.52
C ALA A 91 6.97 1.92 -11.25
N VAL A 92 7.26 0.68 -10.84
CA VAL A 92 8.62 0.24 -10.55
C VAL A 92 9.39 0.00 -11.87
N PRO A 93 10.49 0.75 -12.12
CA PRO A 93 11.17 0.71 -13.40
C PRO A 93 11.91 -0.60 -13.64
N ILE A 94 12.69 -1.11 -12.67
CA ILE A 94 13.57 -2.28 -12.81
C ILE A 94 13.65 -3.05 -11.48
N VAL A 95 13.60 -4.39 -11.53
CA VAL A 95 13.88 -5.24 -10.37
C VAL A 95 15.40 -5.47 -10.28
N PRO A 96 16.04 -5.25 -9.12
CA PRO A 96 17.48 -5.48 -8.98
C PRO A 96 17.87 -6.94 -9.29
N GLN A 97 18.97 -7.14 -10.03
CA GLN A 97 19.44 -8.49 -10.44
C GLN A 97 19.63 -9.45 -9.25
N LYS A 98 20.17 -8.96 -8.13
CA LYS A 98 20.35 -9.73 -6.89
C LYS A 98 19.07 -10.34 -6.30
N VAL A 99 17.90 -9.77 -6.64
CA VAL A 99 16.60 -10.26 -6.18
C VAL A 99 15.96 -11.19 -7.20
N ARG A 100 16.24 -10.98 -8.49
CA ARG A 100 15.78 -11.86 -9.57
C ARG A 100 16.40 -13.26 -9.47
N ASP A 101 17.64 -13.34 -9.01
CA ASP A 101 18.36 -14.62 -8.83
C ASP A 101 17.86 -15.44 -7.62
N ILE A 102 17.02 -14.86 -6.75
CA ILE A 102 16.40 -15.57 -5.62
C ILE A 102 15.19 -16.35 -6.17
N GLN A 103 15.43 -17.61 -6.50
CA GLN A 103 14.38 -18.55 -6.87
C GLN A 103 13.71 -19.12 -5.61
N LEU A 104 12.52 -18.64 -5.30
CA LEU A 104 11.66 -19.26 -4.28
C LEU A 104 10.76 -20.29 -4.96
N PHE A 105 10.90 -21.57 -4.61
CA PHE A 105 10.11 -22.67 -5.17
C PHE A 105 10.15 -22.76 -6.72
N GLY A 106 11.25 -22.34 -7.35
CA GLY A 106 11.44 -22.37 -8.81
C GLY A 106 10.76 -21.22 -9.57
N TYR A 107 10.13 -20.27 -8.88
CA TYR A 107 9.57 -19.06 -9.48
C TYR A 107 10.53 -17.88 -9.36
N GLU A 108 10.75 -17.15 -10.47
CA GLU A 108 11.45 -15.87 -10.45
C GLU A 108 10.53 -14.77 -9.88
N LEU A 109 11.08 -13.90 -9.04
CA LEU A 109 10.36 -12.77 -8.48
C LEU A 109 10.02 -11.74 -9.57
N ASN A 110 8.76 -11.75 -10.02
CA ASN A 110 8.20 -10.73 -10.89
C ASN A 110 8.16 -9.36 -10.18
N LYS A 111 8.00 -8.25 -10.94
CA LYS A 111 7.86 -6.86 -10.42
C LYS A 111 6.83 -6.78 -9.28
N PHE A 112 5.70 -7.47 -9.44
CA PHE A 112 4.67 -7.58 -8.40
C PHE A 112 5.16 -8.31 -7.14
N GLY A 113 5.83 -9.45 -7.28
CA GLY A 113 6.31 -10.22 -6.13
C GLY A 113 7.36 -9.45 -5.31
N PHE A 114 8.27 -8.75 -5.99
CA PHE A 114 9.25 -7.88 -5.35
C PHE A 114 8.58 -6.75 -4.56
N THR A 115 7.66 -6.01 -5.20
CA THR A 115 6.94 -4.91 -4.55
C THR A 115 6.08 -5.38 -3.39
N PHE A 116 5.40 -6.51 -3.53
CA PHE A 116 4.61 -7.11 -2.46
C PHE A 116 5.47 -7.48 -1.24
N LEU A 117 6.60 -8.18 -1.43
CA LEU A 117 7.49 -8.54 -0.33
C LEU A 117 8.14 -7.32 0.33
N ALA A 118 8.54 -6.32 -0.45
CA ALA A 118 9.07 -5.06 0.06
C ALA A 118 8.04 -4.34 0.95
N LEU A 119 6.78 -4.25 0.50
CA LEU A 119 5.72 -3.63 1.27
C LEU A 119 5.34 -4.47 2.51
N LEU A 120 5.27 -5.79 2.38
CA LEU A 120 4.95 -6.69 3.48
C LEU A 120 5.99 -6.58 4.61
N SER A 121 7.28 -6.65 4.26
CA SER A 121 8.37 -6.48 5.22
C SER A 121 8.37 -5.08 5.85
N PHE A 122 8.14 -4.04 5.04
CA PHE A 122 8.05 -2.67 5.52
C PHE A 122 6.92 -2.46 6.54
N TYR A 123 5.68 -2.84 6.20
CA TYR A 123 4.54 -2.66 7.09
C TYR A 123 4.61 -3.60 8.31
N GLY A 124 5.19 -4.80 8.15
CA GLY A 124 5.46 -5.72 9.25
C GLY A 124 6.46 -5.13 10.26
N LEU A 125 7.62 -4.67 9.79
CA LEU A 125 8.63 -4.03 10.63
C LEU A 125 8.08 -2.77 11.31
N LYS A 126 7.36 -1.92 10.56
CA LYS A 126 6.71 -0.73 11.09
C LYS A 126 5.71 -1.08 12.21
N SER A 127 4.94 -2.15 12.03
CA SER A 127 4.02 -2.60 13.07
C SER A 127 4.75 -3.12 14.31
N LEU A 128 5.84 -3.87 14.13
CA LEU A 128 6.66 -4.36 15.24
C LEU A 128 7.24 -3.19 16.05
N LEU A 129 7.82 -2.20 15.36
CA LEU A 129 8.32 -0.99 16.00
C LEU A 129 7.20 -0.18 16.68
N SER A 130 6.01 -0.14 16.09
CA SER A 130 4.84 0.53 16.70
C SER A 130 4.46 -0.16 18.01
N TYR A 131 4.41 -1.49 18.01
CA TYR A 131 4.11 -2.28 19.19
C TYR A 131 5.16 -2.06 20.29
N LEU A 132 6.45 -2.11 19.95
CA LEU A 132 7.54 -1.85 20.89
C LEU A 132 7.48 -0.43 21.47
N PHE A 133 7.06 0.56 20.67
CA PHE A 133 6.87 1.93 21.15
C PHE A 133 5.75 2.04 22.20
N TYR A 134 4.60 1.40 21.97
CA TYR A 134 3.51 1.39 22.96
C TYR A 134 3.84 0.56 24.21
N ALA A 135 4.58 -0.53 24.05
CA ALA A 135 5.08 -1.32 25.17
C ALA A 135 6.08 -0.53 26.02
N GLY A 136 7.04 0.16 25.38
CA GLY A 136 8.07 0.95 26.06
C GLY A 136 7.54 2.20 26.76
N THR A 137 6.44 2.78 26.28
CA THR A 137 5.78 3.94 26.92
C THR A 137 4.77 3.54 28.00
N GLY A 138 4.57 2.24 28.26
CA GLY A 138 3.60 1.75 29.24
C GLY A 138 2.13 1.95 28.84
N THR A 139 1.85 2.26 27.57
CA THR A 139 0.51 2.57 27.06
C THR A 139 -0.05 1.46 26.16
N LEU A 140 0.10 0.20 26.58
CA LEU A 140 -0.28 -0.96 25.76
C LEU A 140 -1.79 -0.99 25.40
N LYS A 141 -2.66 -0.42 26.24
CA LYS A 141 -4.09 -0.27 25.91
C LYS A 141 -4.31 0.59 24.66
N SER A 142 -3.48 1.61 24.45
CA SER A 142 -3.53 2.48 23.27
C SER A 142 -3.21 1.77 21.96
N TRP A 143 -2.46 0.65 22.03
CA TRP A 143 -2.19 -0.19 20.86
C TRP A 143 -3.47 -0.82 20.28
N SER A 144 -4.42 -1.23 21.13
CA SER A 144 -5.68 -1.81 20.67
C SER A 144 -6.55 -0.75 19.98
N TYR A 145 -6.61 0.47 20.52
CA TYR A 145 -7.30 1.59 19.89
C TYR A 145 -6.64 2.01 18.56
N PHE A 146 -5.30 1.93 18.49
CA PHE A 146 -4.54 2.14 17.26
C PHE A 146 -4.94 1.12 16.20
N GLN A 147 -4.92 -0.19 16.52
CA GLN A 147 -5.29 -1.25 15.59
C GLN A 147 -6.71 -1.06 15.04
N PHE A 148 -7.66 -0.73 15.91
CA PHE A 148 -9.04 -0.48 15.52
C PHE A 148 -9.18 0.70 14.56
N THR A 149 -8.57 1.84 14.89
CA THR A 149 -8.65 3.05 14.05
C THR A 149 -7.90 2.85 12.73
N ALA A 150 -6.73 2.22 12.77
CA ALA A 150 -5.93 1.90 11.58
C ALA A 150 -6.69 0.95 10.65
N SER A 151 -7.39 -0.05 11.19
CA SER A 151 -8.19 -0.99 10.39
C SER A 151 -9.27 -0.26 9.60
N LYS A 152 -10.02 0.66 10.23
CA LYS A 152 -11.03 1.44 9.52
C LYS A 152 -10.43 2.33 8.43
N PHE A 153 -9.32 2.98 8.74
CA PHE A 153 -8.62 3.82 7.78
C PHE A 153 -8.17 3.00 6.56
N TYR A 154 -7.43 1.92 6.79
CA TYR A 154 -6.91 1.07 5.71
C TYR A 154 -8.03 0.36 4.94
N PHE A 155 -9.13 0.00 5.60
CA PHE A 155 -10.31 -0.53 4.93
C PHE A 155 -10.95 0.49 3.99
N THR A 156 -11.09 1.75 4.40
CA THR A 156 -11.62 2.80 3.51
C THR A 156 -10.67 3.06 2.34
N VAL A 157 -9.36 3.12 2.59
CA VAL A 157 -8.36 3.34 1.54
C VAL A 157 -8.28 2.15 0.58
N SER A 158 -8.40 0.91 1.05
CA SER A 158 -8.37 -0.26 0.19
C SER A 158 -9.58 -0.33 -0.75
N LEU A 159 -10.76 0.13 -0.34
CA LEU A 159 -11.91 0.28 -1.23
C LEU A 159 -11.58 1.23 -2.40
N LEU A 160 -10.92 2.36 -2.11
CA LEU A 160 -10.48 3.30 -3.14
C LEU A 160 -9.39 2.69 -4.04
N LEU A 161 -8.45 1.95 -3.45
CA LEU A 161 -7.39 1.26 -4.20
C LEU A 161 -7.96 0.18 -5.13
N MET A 162 -9.02 -0.53 -4.77
CA MET A 162 -9.66 -1.50 -5.67
C MET A 162 -10.19 -0.84 -6.93
N LEU A 163 -10.88 0.30 -6.80
CA LEU A 163 -11.35 1.09 -7.93
C LEU A 163 -10.17 1.59 -8.78
N LEU A 164 -9.09 2.01 -8.11
CA LEU A 164 -7.89 2.51 -8.77
C LEU A 164 -7.16 1.42 -9.55
N CYS A 165 -7.01 0.21 -8.98
CA CYS A 165 -6.42 -0.95 -9.66
C CYS A 165 -7.22 -1.30 -10.92
N PHE A 166 -8.55 -1.30 -10.82
CA PHE A 166 -9.41 -1.55 -11.97
C PHE A 166 -9.21 -0.47 -13.04
N TYR A 167 -9.23 0.81 -12.65
CA TYR A 167 -9.03 1.90 -13.59
C TYR A 167 -7.65 1.85 -14.28
N GLN A 168 -6.59 1.57 -13.52
CA GLN A 168 -5.21 1.56 -14.00
C GLN A 168 -4.90 0.41 -14.98
N TYR A 169 -5.43 -0.79 -14.74
CA TYR A 169 -5.11 -1.96 -15.56
C TYR A 169 -6.04 -2.16 -16.76
N PHE A 170 -7.25 -1.59 -16.74
CA PHE A 170 -8.21 -1.74 -17.83
C PHE A 170 -8.26 -0.56 -18.79
N TYR A 171 -7.69 0.60 -18.42
CA TYR A 171 -7.60 1.77 -19.29
C TYR A 171 -6.13 2.10 -19.60
N GLU A 172 -5.85 2.50 -20.84
CA GLU A 172 -4.51 2.87 -21.29
C GLU A 172 -4.17 4.30 -20.81
N PHE A 173 -3.09 4.45 -20.03
CA PHE A 173 -2.58 5.74 -19.55
C PHE A 173 -1.08 5.90 -19.78
N ASP A 174 -0.65 7.16 -19.94
CA ASP A 174 0.76 7.54 -19.90
C ASP A 174 1.33 7.30 -18.48
N VAL A 175 2.24 6.34 -18.36
CA VAL A 175 2.86 5.91 -17.08
C VAL A 175 3.46 7.08 -16.30
N LEU A 176 4.03 8.08 -16.99
CA LEU A 176 4.65 9.26 -16.36
C LEU A 176 3.64 10.17 -15.67
N LYS A 177 2.50 10.46 -16.30
CA LYS A 177 1.44 11.31 -15.70
C LYS A 177 0.75 10.58 -14.54
N LEU A 178 0.60 9.26 -14.68
CA LEU A 178 0.04 8.40 -13.64
C LEU A 178 0.91 8.40 -12.38
N PHE A 179 2.23 8.39 -12.55
CA PHE A 179 3.19 8.45 -11.45
C PHE A 179 3.07 9.73 -10.63
N ASP A 180 3.03 10.90 -11.28
CA ASP A 180 2.88 12.19 -10.59
C ASP A 180 1.57 12.26 -9.81
N PHE A 181 0.48 11.77 -10.40
CA PHE A 181 -0.82 11.69 -9.74
C PHE A 181 -0.78 10.79 -8.49
N TYR A 182 -0.15 9.62 -8.58
CA TYR A 182 0.01 8.73 -7.42
C TYR A 182 0.88 9.33 -6.33
N PHE A 183 1.97 10.00 -6.69
CA PHE A 183 2.83 10.65 -5.72
C PHE A 183 2.07 11.71 -4.90
N ILE A 184 1.31 12.58 -5.58
CA ILE A 184 0.45 13.57 -4.92
C ILE A 184 -0.62 12.88 -4.07
N GLY A 185 -1.28 11.85 -4.61
CA GLY A 185 -2.28 11.06 -3.89
C GLY A 185 -1.74 10.44 -2.61
N PHE A 186 -0.52 9.87 -2.65
CA PHE A 186 0.15 9.29 -1.49
C PHE A 186 0.46 10.34 -0.42
N ILE A 187 0.91 11.54 -0.81
CA ILE A 187 1.15 12.65 0.13
C ILE A 187 -0.15 13.06 0.81
N VAL A 188 -1.22 13.24 0.04
CA VAL A 188 -2.54 13.61 0.58
C VAL A 188 -3.06 12.55 1.54
N LEU A 189 -3.00 11.27 1.16
CA LEU A 189 -3.41 10.15 2.03
C LEU A 189 -2.55 10.07 3.30
N PHE A 190 -1.25 10.34 3.20
CA PHE A 190 -0.33 10.35 4.33
C PHE A 190 -0.66 11.49 5.31
N LEU A 191 -0.89 12.71 4.82
CA LEU A 191 -1.30 13.84 5.65
C LEU A 191 -2.66 13.59 6.29
N PHE A 192 -3.62 13.08 5.52
CA PHE A 192 -4.95 12.75 6.02
C PHE A 192 -4.90 11.70 7.13
N LYS A 193 -4.06 10.66 6.98
CA LYS A 193 -3.82 9.66 8.02
C LYS A 193 -3.29 10.27 9.32
N ILE A 194 -2.32 11.18 9.23
CA ILE A 194 -1.76 11.87 10.40
C ILE A 194 -2.85 12.68 11.11
N MET A 195 -3.70 13.39 10.35
CA MET A 195 -4.83 14.13 10.91
C MET A 195 -5.81 13.20 11.62
N VAL A 196 -6.20 12.07 11.01
CA VAL A 196 -7.08 11.08 11.65
C VAL A 196 -6.50 10.57 12.97
N TYR A 197 -5.18 10.35 13.04
CA TYR A 197 -4.54 9.87 14.27
C TYR A 197 -4.44 10.94 15.36
N LEU A 198 -4.25 12.20 14.98
CA LEU A 198 -4.20 13.34 15.92
C LEU A 198 -5.59 13.71 16.45
N LEU A 199 -6.62 13.66 15.61
CA LEU A 199 -7.99 14.04 15.95
C LEU A 199 -8.81 12.88 16.54
N SER A 200 -8.25 11.67 16.66
CA SER A 200 -9.00 10.53 17.18
C SER A 200 -9.39 10.74 18.65
N PRO A 201 -10.69 10.60 18.99
CA PRO A 201 -11.20 10.84 20.34
C PRO A 201 -10.68 9.82 21.37
N GLN A 202 -10.13 8.69 20.92
CA GLN A 202 -9.65 7.62 21.80
C GLN A 202 -8.20 7.80 22.28
N HIS A 203 -7.61 8.98 22.08
CA HIS A 203 -6.23 9.31 22.48
C HIS A 203 -5.24 8.20 22.12
N ILE A 204 -5.22 7.84 20.83
CA ILE A 204 -4.39 6.77 20.29
C ILE A 204 -2.90 7.05 20.56
N LEU A 205 -2.51 8.32 20.47
CA LEU A 205 -1.15 8.77 20.72
C LEU A 205 -0.95 9.10 22.21
N PRO A 206 0.27 8.92 22.75
CA PRO A 206 0.59 9.28 24.13
C PRO A 206 0.24 10.75 24.43
N HIS A 207 -0.17 11.04 25.67
CA HIS A 207 -0.66 12.37 26.06
C HIS A 207 0.40 13.46 25.86
N GLN A 208 1.66 13.16 26.20
CA GLN A 208 2.76 14.11 26.13
C GLN A 208 3.16 14.42 24.69
N TRP A 209 3.32 15.71 24.39
CA TRP A 209 3.54 16.21 23.03
C TRP A 209 4.83 15.68 22.39
N TYR A 210 5.90 15.49 23.17
CA TYR A 210 7.19 15.01 22.65
C TYR A 210 7.12 13.57 22.11
N TYR A 211 6.33 12.69 22.73
CA TYR A 211 6.11 11.33 22.22
C TYR A 211 5.30 11.32 20.91
N LYS A 212 4.41 12.29 20.71
CA LYS A 212 3.67 12.45 19.45
C LYS A 212 4.63 12.80 18.31
N PHE A 213 5.53 13.75 18.54
CA PHE A 213 6.55 14.14 17.57
C PHE A 213 7.50 12.98 17.27
N LEU A 214 8.00 12.31 18.31
CA LEU A 214 8.86 11.14 18.17
C LEU A 214 8.20 10.06 17.31
N TYR A 215 6.92 9.76 17.57
CA TYR A 215 6.17 8.77 16.80
C TYR A 215 6.03 9.16 15.32
N ILE A 216 5.66 10.42 15.04
CA ILE A 216 5.49 10.90 13.65
C ILE A 216 6.83 10.83 12.90
N CYS A 217 7.91 11.31 13.50
CA CYS A 217 9.21 11.36 12.85
C CYS A 217 9.82 9.96 12.64
N THR A 218 9.87 9.15 13.70
CA THR A 218 10.60 7.86 13.68
C THR A 218 9.78 6.74 13.02
N LEU A 219 8.46 6.77 13.16
CA LEU A 219 7.59 5.65 12.79
C LEU A 219 6.69 5.93 11.58
N GLN A 220 6.47 7.20 11.23
CA GLN A 220 5.74 7.57 10.02
C GLN A 220 6.68 8.08 8.93
N ILE A 221 7.47 9.14 9.16
CA ILE A 221 8.25 9.81 8.12
C ILE A 221 9.48 8.99 7.71
N ALA A 222 10.39 8.70 8.65
CA ALA A 222 11.66 8.03 8.33
C ALA A 222 11.49 6.67 7.59
N PRO A 223 10.56 5.78 8.00
CA PRO A 223 10.35 4.53 7.31
C PRO A 223 9.80 4.75 5.89
N THR A 224 8.90 5.73 5.70
CA THR A 224 8.31 6.00 4.38
C THR A 224 9.36 6.48 3.37
N ILE A 225 10.30 7.32 3.82
CA ILE A 225 11.45 7.74 3.00
C ILE A 225 12.34 6.54 2.66
N ALA A 226 12.60 5.65 3.62
CA ALA A 226 13.39 4.44 3.39
C ALA A 226 12.72 3.50 2.37
N LEU A 227 11.40 3.33 2.44
CA LEU A 227 10.63 2.55 1.47
C LEU A 227 10.72 3.14 0.07
N TRP A 228 10.55 4.46 -0.06
CA TRP A 228 10.67 5.15 -1.35
C TRP A 228 12.05 4.93 -1.97
N LYS A 229 13.09 5.08 -1.15
CA LYS A 229 14.46 4.82 -1.57
C LYS A 229 14.67 3.37 -1.98
N LEU A 230 14.03 2.39 -1.34
CA LEU A 230 14.17 0.97 -1.69
C LEU A 230 13.47 0.62 -3.02
N LEU A 231 12.28 1.19 -3.27
CA LEU A 231 11.48 0.87 -4.45
C LEU A 231 11.97 1.54 -5.74
N PHE A 232 12.63 2.69 -5.64
CA PHE A 232 13.04 3.52 -6.78
C PHE A 232 14.57 3.71 -6.88
N LEU A 233 15.37 2.93 -6.16
CA LEU A 233 16.84 2.95 -6.30
C LEU A 233 17.32 2.33 -7.61
#